data_AF-A0A377SYF0-F1
#
_entry.id   AF-A0A377SYF0-F1
#
_cell.length_a   1.000
_cell.length_b   1.000
_cell.length_c   1.000
_cell.angle_alpha   90.00
_cell.angle_beta   90.00
_cell.angle_gamma   90.00
#
_symmetry.space_group_name_H-M   'P 1'
#
loop_
_entity.id
_entity.type
_entity.pdbx_description
1 polymer ?
#
loop_
_entity_poly.entity_id
_entity_poly.type
_entity_poly.pdbx_seq_one_letter_code
_entity_poly.pdbx_strand_id
1 'polypeptide(L)' 'MKKWAVLISAVGLAFSVSGCSSDYVMATKDGRMILTDGKPAVDDDTGLISYEDQQGNKMQINRDDVSQIIKR' A
#
# COMPACT_ATOMS: atom_id res chain seq x y z
N MET A 1 38.78 24.74 8.19
CA MET A 1 37.93 24.59 6.98
C MET A 1 37.58 23.13 6.62
N LYS A 2 38.37 22.10 6.98
CA LYS A 2 38.13 20.69 6.55
C LYS A 2 37.14 19.87 7.40
N LYS A 3 36.81 20.32 8.63
CA LYS A 3 35.97 19.57 9.60
C LYS A 3 34.47 19.67 9.32
N TRP A 4 34.05 20.72 8.61
CA TRP A 4 32.64 21.00 8.30
C TRP A 4 32.14 20.22 7.07
N ALA A 5 33.03 19.87 6.14
CA ALA A 5 32.68 19.08 4.96
C ALA A 5 32.29 17.62 5.29
N VAL A 6 32.83 17.08 6.39
CA VAL A 6 32.54 15.70 6.82
C VAL A 6 31.15 15.58 7.44
N LEU A 7 30.67 16.63 8.12
CA LEU A 7 29.36 16.63 8.77
C LEU A 7 28.20 16.70 7.76
N ILE A 8 28.39 17.33 6.61
CA ILE A 8 27.36 17.45 5.57
C ILE A 8 27.18 16.11 4.81
N SER A 9 28.23 15.27 4.74
CA SER A 9 28.18 13.95 4.09
C SER A 9 27.34 12.93 4.87
N ALA A 10 27.27 13.06 6.20
CA ALA A 10 26.57 12.08 7.06
C ALA A 10 25.03 12.19 7.01
N VAL A 11 24.47 13.29 6.51
CA VAL A 11 23.02 13.53 6.46
C VAL A 11 22.39 13.01 5.16
N GLY A 12 23.19 12.69 4.14
CA GLY A 12 22.69 12.23 2.83
C GLY A 12 22.14 10.79 2.80
N LEU A 13 22.33 10.00 3.85
CA LEU A 13 22.00 8.56 3.88
C LEU A 13 20.67 8.23 4.59
N ALA A 14 19.88 9.21 5.00
CA ALA A 14 18.72 8.98 5.88
C ALA A 14 17.36 8.76 5.18
N PHE A 15 17.28 8.72 3.84
CA PHE A 15 15.99 8.63 3.12
C PHE A 15 15.81 7.37 2.27
N SER A 16 16.43 6.26 2.66
CA SER A 16 16.03 4.94 2.14
C SER A 16 14.87 4.38 2.95
N VAL A 17 13.77 5.14 3.08
CA VAL A 17 12.50 4.54 3.53
C VAL A 17 11.96 3.77 2.33
N SER A 18 12.52 2.59 2.08
CA SER A 18 11.83 1.56 1.33
C SER A 18 10.64 1.17 2.19
N GLY A 19 9.50 1.84 1.99
CA GLY A 19 8.23 1.40 2.51
C GLY A 19 8.00 0.02 1.89
N CYS A 20 8.29 -1.04 2.64
CA CYS A 20 7.77 -2.36 2.33
C CYS A 20 6.27 -2.31 2.59
N SER A 21 5.54 -1.66 1.69
CA SER A 21 4.10 -1.79 1.67
C SER A 21 3.85 -3.27 1.43
N SER A 22 3.14 -3.90 2.36
CA SER A 22 2.79 -5.30 2.20
C SER A 22 1.77 -5.37 1.09
N ASP A 23 2.10 -6.03 -0.01
CA ASP A 23 1.13 -6.29 -1.06
C ASP A 23 0.04 -7.23 -0.50
N TYR A 24 -1.21 -6.91 -0.80
CA TYR A 24 -2.32 -7.82 -0.56
C TYR A 24 -2.93 -8.22 -1.90
N VAL A 25 -3.43 -9.44 -1.95
CA VAL A 25 -4.17 -9.94 -3.10
C VAL A 25 -5.60 -10.17 -2.65
N MET A 26 -6.51 -9.42 -3.26
CA MET A 26 -7.93 -9.57 -3.06
C MET A 26 -8.50 -10.46 -4.18
N ALA A 27 -9.02 -11.62 -3.80
CA ALA A 27 -9.77 -12.49 -4.70
C ALA A 27 -11.25 -12.10 -4.67
N THR A 28 -11.82 -11.80 -5.82
CA THR A 28 -13.25 -11.49 -5.97
C THR A 28 -14.04 -12.74 -6.37
N LYS A 29 -15.35 -12.73 -6.11
CA LYS A 29 -16.25 -13.86 -6.42
C LYS A 29 -16.34 -14.16 -7.93
N ASP A 30 -16.09 -13.17 -8.77
CA ASP A 30 -16.02 -13.33 -10.22
C ASP A 30 -14.70 -13.95 -10.71
N GLY A 31 -13.77 -14.28 -9.80
CA GLY A 31 -12.50 -14.93 -10.12
C GLY A 31 -11.36 -13.96 -10.46
N ARG A 32 -11.56 -12.64 -10.36
CA ARG A 32 -10.44 -11.68 -10.48
C ARG A 32 -9.56 -11.73 -9.24
N MET A 33 -8.26 -11.50 -9.46
CA MET A 33 -7.28 -11.29 -8.39
C MET A 33 -6.75 -9.86 -8.52
N ILE A 34 -7.05 -9.03 -7.53
CA ILE A 34 -6.70 -7.62 -7.50
C ILE A 34 -5.50 -7.46 -6.56
N LEU A 35 -4.37 -6.99 -7.08
CA LEU A 35 -3.24 -6.59 -6.26
C LEU A 35 -3.51 -5.21 -5.67
N THR A 36 -3.38 -5.10 -4.35
CA THR A 36 -3.60 -3.87 -3.63
C THR A 36 -2.34 -3.46 -2.90
N ASP A 37 -2.05 -2.17 -2.94
CA ASP A 37 -1.00 -1.58 -2.14
C ASP A 37 -1.52 -1.37 -0.71
N GLY A 38 -0.98 -2.11 0.25
CA GLY A 38 -1.48 -2.11 1.62
C GLY A 38 -2.81 -2.87 1.80
N LYS A 39 -3.29 -2.86 3.04
CA LYS A 39 -4.41 -3.71 3.48
C LYS A 39 -5.75 -3.09 3.07
N PRO A 40 -6.62 -3.81 2.34
CA PRO A 40 -7.98 -3.37 2.11
C PRO A 40 -8.76 -3.21 3.42
N ALA A 41 -9.50 -2.13 3.54
CA ALA A 41 -10.28 -1.79 4.73
C ALA A 41 -11.73 -1.51 4.36
N VAL A 42 -12.64 -1.68 5.31
CA VAL A 42 -14.03 -1.21 5.14
C VAL A 42 -14.02 0.30 5.32
N ASP A 43 -14.61 1.01 4.36
CA ASP A 43 -14.91 2.43 4.43
C ASP A 43 -16.16 2.61 5.28
N ASP A 44 -16.05 3.34 6.39
CA ASP A 44 -17.15 3.51 7.34
C ASP A 44 -18.26 4.44 6.81
N ASP A 45 -17.95 5.28 5.80
CA ASP A 45 -18.92 6.21 5.20
C ASP A 45 -19.78 5.51 4.15
N THR A 46 -19.18 4.64 3.33
CA THR A 46 -19.87 3.93 2.24
C THR A 46 -20.26 2.49 2.58
N GLY A 47 -19.62 1.88 3.58
CA GLY A 47 -19.73 0.46 3.90
C GLY A 47 -19.03 -0.46 2.89
N LEU A 48 -18.32 0.09 1.91
CA LEU A 48 -17.62 -0.67 0.86
C LEU A 48 -16.19 -0.99 1.30
N ILE A 49 -15.56 -1.98 0.67
CA ILE A 49 -14.12 -2.23 0.87
C ILE A 49 -13.35 -1.21 0.03
N SER A 50 -12.60 -0.34 0.68
CA SER A 50 -11.63 0.54 0.02
C SER A 50 -10.24 -0.11 -0.02
N TYR A 51 -9.58 0.03 -1.15
CA TYR A 51 -8.21 -0.44 -1.37
C TYR A 51 -7.46 0.50 -2.31
N GLU A 52 -6.14 0.50 -2.24
CA GLU A 52 -5.28 1.24 -3.15
C GLU A 52 -4.77 0.30 -4.24
N ASP A 53 -4.87 0.70 -5.51
CA ASP A 53 -4.28 -0.06 -6.61
C ASP A 53 -2.77 0.18 -6.70
N GLN A 54 -2.09 -0.58 -7.57
CA GLN A 54 -0.64 -0.45 -7.79
C GLN A 54 -0.24 0.90 -8.44
N GLN A 55 -1.20 1.71 -8.86
CA GLN A 55 -1.00 3.04 -9.44
C GLN A 55 -1.21 4.15 -8.39
N GLY A 56 -1.56 3.80 -7.15
CA GLY A 56 -1.87 4.75 -6.07
C GLY A 56 -3.30 5.30 -6.10
N ASN A 57 -4.19 4.71 -6.89
CA ASN A 57 -5.59 5.12 -6.95
C ASN A 57 -6.40 4.42 -5.86
N LYS A 58 -7.21 5.19 -5.14
CA LYS A 58 -8.18 4.67 -4.19
C LYS A 58 -9.39 4.14 -4.93
N MET A 59 -9.59 2.83 -4.83
CA MET A 59 -10.72 2.11 -5.41
C MET A 59 -11.64 1.63 -4.30
N GLN A 60 -12.89 1.34 -4.66
CA GLN A 60 -13.87 0.75 -3.76
C GLN A 60 -14.56 -0.43 -4.45
N ILE A 61 -14.82 -1.48 -3.69
CA ILE A 61 -15.54 -2.68 -4.13
C ILE A 61 -16.55 -3.11 -3.08
N ASN A 62 -17.66 -3.71 -3.50
CA ASN A 62 -18.63 -4.24 -2.55
C ASN A 62 -18.01 -5.38 -1.73
N ARG A 63 -18.23 -5.36 -0.42
CA ARG A 63 -17.79 -6.44 0.48
C ARG A 63 -18.33 -7.80 0.05
N ASP A 64 -19.54 -7.82 -0.52
CA ASP A 64 -20.15 -9.04 -1.04
C ASP A 64 -19.45 -9.58 -2.28
N ASP A 65 -18.70 -8.77 -3.03
CA ASP A 65 -17.95 -9.24 -4.21
C ASP A 65 -16.58 -9.77 -3.84
N VAL A 66 -16.12 -9.55 -2.60
CA VAL A 66 -14.84 -10.05 -2.10
C VAL A 66 -15.02 -11.47 -1.58
N SER A 67 -14.22 -12.38 -2.12
CA SER A 67 -14.15 -13.77 -1.67
C SER A 67 -13.11 -13.92 -0.56
N GLN A 68 -11.89 -13.43 -0.80
CA GLN A 68 -10.75 -13.65 0.10
C GLN A 68 -9.76 -12.48 0.01
N ILE A 69 -9.06 -12.19 1.11
CA ILE A 69 -7.94 -11.25 1.14
C ILE A 69 -6.73 -12.01 1.65
N ILE A 70 -5.72 -12.14 0.81
CA ILE A 70 -4.50 -12.89 1.07
C ILE A 70 -3.36 -11.88 1.21
N LYS A 71 -2.62 -11.95 2.31
CA LYS A 71 -1.39 -11.16 2.48
C LYS A 71 -0.25 -11.86 1.74
N ARG A 72 0.51 -11.10 0.94
CA ARG A 72 1.71 -11.61 0.27
C ARG A 72 2.94 -11.57 1.18
#